data_AF-A0A373UTE1-F1
#
_entry.id   AF-A0A373UTE1-F1
#
_cell.length_a   1.000
_cell.length_b   1.000
_cell.length_c   1.000
_cell.angle_alpha   90.00
_cell.angle_beta   90.00
_cell.angle_gamma   90.00
#
_symmetry.space_group_name_H-M   'P 1'
#
loop_
_entity.id
_entity.type
_entity.pdbx_description
1 polymer ?
#
loop_
_entity_poly.entity_id
_entity_poly.type
_entity_poly.pdbx_seq_one_letter_code
_entity_poly.pdbx_strand_id
1 'polypeptide(L)'
;MSNIEKLFKEYNVTKDEQRKIMDIMDKYKERISDGVSVSSAEFENDIISVFGGYVSATGHTPAIEYHFCEFVAKDFMEDRRWEEVFVVLYGGFAKYGGKIENRS
;
A
#
# COMPACT_ATOMS: atom_id res chain seq x y z
N MET A 1 -7.96 -8.31 -16.21
CA MET A 1 -6.63 -7.77 -15.93
C MET A 1 -6.82 -6.74 -14.86
N SER A 2 -6.51 -7.10 -13.63
CA SER A 2 -6.59 -6.18 -12.50
C SER A 2 -5.51 -5.10 -12.68
N ASN A 3 -5.79 -3.86 -12.31
CA ASN A 3 -4.83 -2.76 -12.52
C ASN A 3 -3.50 -3.02 -11.79
N ILE A 4 -3.57 -3.70 -10.63
CA ILE A 4 -2.40 -4.18 -9.88
C ILE A 4 -1.47 -5.09 -10.70
N GLU A 5 -2.01 -5.95 -11.57
CA GLU A 5 -1.21 -6.86 -12.40
C GLU A 5 -0.42 -6.08 -13.46
N LYS A 6 -0.98 -4.98 -13.96
CA LYS A 6 -0.27 -4.08 -14.88
C LYS A 6 0.84 -3.34 -14.16
N LEU A 7 0.54 -2.77 -12.98
CA LEU A 7 1.53 -2.10 -12.14
C LEU A 7 2.72 -3.02 -11.84
N PHE A 8 2.47 -4.25 -11.38
CA PHE A 8 3.54 -5.22 -11.11
C PHE A 8 4.36 -5.56 -12.36
N LYS A 9 3.72 -5.61 -13.54
CA LYS A 9 4.44 -5.87 -14.78
C LYS A 9 5.28 -4.68 -15.23
N GLU A 10 4.78 -3.46 -15.05
CA GLU A 10 5.50 -2.21 -15.34
C GLU A 10 6.71 -2.03 -14.43
N TYR A 11 6.56 -2.36 -13.14
CA TYR A 11 7.62 -2.27 -12.14
C TYR A 11 8.52 -3.51 -12.07
N ASN A 12 8.29 -4.50 -12.95
CA ASN A 12 9.02 -5.77 -12.99
C ASN A 12 9.02 -6.53 -11.65
N VAL A 13 7.94 -6.42 -10.88
CA VAL A 13 7.80 -7.05 -9.57
C VAL A 13 7.65 -8.56 -9.75
N THR A 14 8.51 -9.32 -9.09
CA THR A 14 8.49 -10.78 -9.14
C THR A 14 7.31 -11.35 -8.37
N LYS A 15 6.90 -12.58 -8.71
CA LYS A 15 5.78 -13.25 -8.01
C LYS A 15 6.02 -13.42 -6.51
N ASP A 16 7.27 -13.53 -6.07
CA ASP A 16 7.62 -13.64 -4.66
C ASP A 16 7.36 -12.33 -3.92
N GLU A 17 7.77 -11.21 -4.51
CA GLU A 17 7.51 -9.87 -3.97
C GLU A 17 6.01 -9.56 -3.98
N GLN A 18 5.29 -9.90 -5.05
CA GLN A 18 3.83 -9.74 -5.11
C GLN A 18 3.14 -10.50 -3.96
N ARG A 19 3.58 -11.72 -3.67
CA ARG A 19 3.03 -12.51 -2.57
C ARG A 19 3.30 -11.86 -1.22
N LYS A 20 4.51 -11.35 -1.00
CA LYS A 20 4.87 -10.63 0.23
C LYS A 20 4.08 -9.33 0.39
N ILE A 21 3.86 -8.58 -0.69
CA ILE A 21 3.00 -7.38 -0.68
C ILE A 21 1.57 -7.75 -0.27
N MET A 22 1.01 -8.82 -0.84
CA MET A 22 -0.33 -9.30 -0.46
C MET A 22 -0.39 -9.74 1.01
N ASP A 23 0.65 -10.40 1.51
CA ASP A 23 0.79 -10.80 2.92
C ASP A 23 0.81 -9.59 3.86
N ILE A 24 1.54 -8.53 3.49
CA ILE A 24 1.53 -7.25 4.21
C ILE A 24 0.11 -6.67 4.22
N MET A 25 -0.57 -6.58 3.08
CA MET A 25 -1.94 -6.03 3.03
C MET A 25 -2.90 -6.81 3.95
N ASP A 26 -2.78 -8.13 3.98
CA ASP A 26 -3.60 -8.97 4.85
C ASP A 26 -3.29 -8.77 6.33
N LYS A 27 -2.00 -8.75 6.69
CA LYS A 27 -1.53 -8.41 8.04
C LYS A 27 -2.04 -7.05 8.51
N TYR A 28 -2.04 -6.03 7.63
CA TYR A 28 -2.55 -4.70 7.96
C TYR A 28 -4.06 -4.70 8.14
N LYS A 29 -4.80 -5.47 7.34
CA LYS A 29 -6.25 -5.64 7.55
C LYS A 29 -6.56 -6.33 8.86
N GLU A 30 -5.84 -7.39 9.22
CA GLU A 30 -5.99 -8.04 10.52
C GLU A 30 -5.69 -7.07 11.66
N ARG A 31 -4.58 -6.31 11.56
CA ARG A 31 -4.22 -5.26 12.53
C ARG A 31 -5.35 -4.24 12.69
N ILE A 32 -5.89 -3.71 11.60
CA ILE A 32 -7.00 -2.74 11.63
C ILE A 32 -8.25 -3.38 12.25
N SER A 33 -8.56 -4.62 11.89
CA SER A 33 -9.70 -5.37 12.46
C SER A 33 -9.54 -5.62 13.97
N ASP A 34 -8.30 -5.73 14.47
CA ASP A 34 -7.97 -5.86 15.89
C ASP A 34 -7.97 -4.50 16.61
N GLY A 35 -8.14 -3.39 15.88
CA GLY A 35 -8.12 -2.02 16.42
C GLY A 35 -6.71 -1.44 16.56
N VAL A 36 -5.70 -2.07 15.95
CA VAL A 36 -4.33 -1.57 15.95
C VAL A 36 -4.22 -0.39 14.98
N SER A 37 -3.71 0.73 15.48
CA SER A 37 -3.37 1.89 14.64
C SER A 37 -2.20 1.56 13.73
N VAL A 38 -2.38 1.75 12.43
CA VAL A 38 -1.35 1.55 11.40
C VAL A 38 -1.10 2.86 10.66
N SER A 39 0.15 3.11 10.25
CA SER A 39 0.53 4.33 9.53
C SER A 39 1.04 4.04 8.13
N SER A 40 0.84 4.97 7.19
CA SER A 40 1.39 4.87 5.82
C SER A 40 2.92 4.74 5.83
N ALA A 41 3.60 5.46 6.71
CA ALA A 41 5.06 5.36 6.86
C ALA A 41 5.54 3.95 7.26
N GLU A 42 4.80 3.25 8.13
CA GLU A 42 5.12 1.84 8.46
C GLU A 42 4.89 0.95 7.24
N PHE A 43 3.76 1.14 6.55
CA PHE A 43 3.41 0.36 5.36
C PHE A 43 4.46 0.52 4.26
N GLU A 44 4.87 1.75 3.97
CA GLU A 44 5.96 2.04 3.03
C GLU A 44 7.25 1.34 3.43
N ASN A 45 7.59 1.33 4.73
CA ASN A 45 8.79 0.65 5.22
C ASN A 45 8.71 -0.88 5.04
N ASP A 46 7.58 -1.50 5.37
CA ASP A 46 7.32 -2.93 5.17
C ASP A 46 7.41 -3.30 3.68
N ILE A 47 6.81 -2.50 2.78
CA ILE A 47 6.90 -2.71 1.33
C ILE A 47 8.35 -2.58 0.83
N ILE A 48 9.06 -1.52 1.21
CA ILE A 48 10.47 -1.31 0.81
C ILE A 48 11.34 -2.47 1.32
N SER A 49 11.06 -2.99 2.51
CA SER A 49 11.74 -4.16 3.07
C SER A 49 11.56 -5.42 2.22
N VAL A 50 10.39 -5.61 1.59
CA VAL A 50 10.13 -6.74 0.67
C VAL A 50 11.10 -6.77 -0.51
N PHE A 51 11.43 -5.59 -1.05
CA PHE A 51 12.38 -5.43 -2.16
C PHE A 51 13.85 -5.52 -1.72
N GLY A 52 14.12 -5.83 -0.45
CA GLY A 52 15.47 -5.91 0.09
C GLY A 52 15.99 -4.57 0.65
N GLY A 53 15.08 -3.65 0.97
CA GLY A 53 15.40 -2.37 1.59
C GLY A 53 15.58 -1.23 0.59
N TYR A 54 15.82 -0.03 1.14
CA TYR A 54 15.84 1.23 0.39
C TYR A 54 16.79 1.21 -0.81
N VAL A 55 17.98 0.60 -0.65
CA VAL A 55 19.02 0.56 -1.68
C VAL A 55 18.54 -0.21 -2.92
N SER A 56 17.96 -1.39 -2.72
CA SER A 56 17.43 -2.22 -3.80
C SER A 56 16.17 -1.61 -4.42
N ALA A 57 15.30 -1.03 -3.58
CA ALA A 57 14.09 -0.33 -4.00
C ALA A 57 14.40 0.87 -4.92
N THR A 58 15.41 1.70 -4.56
CA THR A 58 15.86 2.81 -5.40
C THR A 58 16.65 2.39 -6.64
N GLY A 59 17.23 1.19 -6.62
CA GLY A 59 17.92 0.59 -7.76
C GLY A 59 16.96 -0.05 -8.78
N HIS A 60 15.69 -0.22 -8.41
CA HIS A 60 14.66 -0.72 -9.30
C HIS A 60 14.32 0.31 -10.38
N THR A 61 13.90 -0.15 -11.56
CA THR A 61 13.47 0.73 -12.65
C THR A 61 12.04 0.34 -13.05
N PRO A 62 11.02 1.15 -12.71
CA PRO A 62 11.06 2.43 -11.98
C PRO A 62 11.39 2.25 -10.49
N ALA A 63 11.88 3.32 -9.84
CA ALA A 63 12.22 3.29 -8.42
C ALA A 63 11.00 2.96 -7.56
N ILE A 64 11.19 2.06 -6.59
CA ILE A 64 10.17 1.69 -5.61
C ILE A 64 10.25 2.68 -4.46
N GLU A 65 9.35 3.67 -4.50
CA GLU A 65 9.27 4.75 -3.52
C GLU A 65 7.80 4.94 -3.08
N TYR A 66 7.50 5.97 -2.29
CA TYR A 66 6.17 6.23 -1.75
C TYR A 66 5.07 6.24 -2.84
N HIS A 67 5.40 6.69 -4.05
CA HIS A 67 4.51 6.61 -5.21
C HIS A 67 4.08 5.18 -5.54
N PHE A 68 5.01 4.23 -5.54
CA PHE A 68 4.68 2.82 -5.76
C PHE A 68 3.74 2.29 -4.69
N CYS A 69 3.98 2.64 -3.42
CA CYS A 69 3.12 2.22 -2.31
C CYS A 69 1.70 2.79 -2.46
N GLU A 70 1.58 4.06 -2.87
CA GLU A 70 0.28 4.69 -3.16
C GLU A 70 -0.45 3.99 -4.31
N PHE A 71 0.26 3.70 -5.42
CA PHE A 71 -0.34 2.96 -6.54
C PHE A 71 -0.80 1.57 -6.12
N VAL A 72 0.03 0.81 -5.41
CA VAL A 72 -0.32 -0.52 -4.91
C VAL A 72 -1.59 -0.46 -4.06
N ALA A 73 -1.65 0.44 -3.07
CA ALA A 73 -2.80 0.54 -2.18
C ALA A 73 -4.07 0.97 -2.94
N LYS A 74 -3.94 1.91 -3.89
CA LYS A 74 -5.05 2.36 -4.74
C LYS A 74 -5.54 1.26 -5.68
N ASP A 75 -4.64 0.55 -6.35
CA ASP A 75 -4.98 -0.53 -7.28
C ASP A 75 -5.67 -1.70 -6.55
N PHE A 76 -5.25 -2.01 -5.32
CA PHE A 76 -5.93 -2.99 -4.48
C PHE A 76 -7.34 -2.53 -4.08
N MET A 77 -7.50 -1.25 -3.71
CA MET A 77 -8.81 -0.67 -3.44
C MET A 77 -9.73 -0.73 -4.68
N GLU A 78 -9.22 -0.43 -5.87
CA GLU A 78 -9.98 -0.53 -7.12
C GLU A 78 -10.42 -1.97 -7.43
N ASP A 79 -9.65 -2.98 -7.00
CA ASP A 79 -10.02 -4.40 -7.09
C ASP A 79 -11.05 -4.83 -6.01
N ARG A 80 -11.56 -3.88 -5.20
CA ARG A 80 -12.41 -4.10 -4.01
C ARG A 80 -11.77 -5.03 -2.98
N ARG A 81 -10.45 -4.89 -2.79
CA ARG A 81 -9.71 -5.65 -1.78
C ARG A 81 -9.00 -4.69 -0.83
N TRP A 82 -9.03 -5.03 0.47
CA TRP A 82 -8.35 -4.27 1.51
C TRP A 82 -8.71 -2.77 1.51
N GLU A 83 -9.97 -2.44 1.19
CA GLU A 83 -10.47 -1.05 1.13
C GLU A 83 -10.27 -0.31 2.46
N GLU A 84 -10.49 -0.97 3.58
CA GLU A 84 -10.22 -0.43 4.92
C GLU A 84 -8.75 -0.09 5.13
N VAL A 85 -7.82 -0.91 4.60
CA VAL A 85 -6.38 -0.63 4.67
C VAL A 85 -6.07 0.66 3.93
N PHE A 86 -6.62 0.84 2.73
CA PHE A 86 -6.45 2.09 1.98
C PHE A 86 -7.05 3.29 2.73
N VAL A 87 -8.25 3.16 3.28
CA VAL A 87 -8.93 4.25 4.03
C VAL A 87 -8.18 4.60 5.31
N VAL A 88 -7.60 3.64 6.02
CA VAL A 88 -6.83 3.92 7.24
C VAL A 88 -5.46 4.52 6.89
N LEU A 89 -4.76 3.98 5.91
CA LEU A 89 -3.42 4.46 5.53
C LEU A 89 -3.48 5.82 4.82
N TYR A 90 -4.41 6.00 3.88
CA TYR A 90 -4.47 7.15 2.99
C TYR A 90 -5.76 7.98 3.12
N GLY A 91 -6.81 7.49 3.78
CA GLY A 91 -8.05 8.26 3.98
C GLY A 91 -7.88 9.48 4.91
N GLY A 92 -6.79 9.54 5.67
CA GLY A 92 -6.37 10.72 6.43
C GLY A 92 -5.71 11.82 5.60
N PHE A 93 -5.32 11.56 4.35
CA PHE A 93 -4.80 12.62 3.47
C PHE A 93 -5.93 13.59 3.13
N ALA A 94 -5.73 14.89 3.37
CA ALA A 94 -6.69 15.96 3.11
C ALA A 94 -7.20 16.04 1.65
N LYS A 95 -6.57 15.29 0.72
CA LYS A 95 -7.01 15.10 -0.67
C LYS A 95 -8.22 14.16 -0.80
N TYR A 96 -8.45 13.29 0.19
CA TYR A 96 -9.57 12.35 0.33
C TYR A 96 -10.40 12.57 1.61
N GLY A 97 -9.82 13.22 2.63
CA GLY A 97 -10.49 13.67 3.85
C GLY A 97 -11.36 14.90 3.65
N GLY A 98 -12.41 14.78 2.83
CA GLY A 98 -13.52 15.72 2.84
C GLY A 98 -14.26 15.61 4.18
N LYS A 99 -13.93 16.49 5.12
CA LYS A 99 -14.63 16.78 6.38
C LYS A 99 -14.82 15.57 7.31
N ILE A 100 -13.92 15.43 8.26
CA ILE A 100 -14.33 15.00 9.60
C ILE A 100 -15.19 16.13 10.14
N GLU A 101 -16.51 15.97 10.05
CA GLU A 101 -17.51 16.89 10.59
C GLU A 101 -17.29 17.01 12.10
N ASN A 102 -16.62 18.09 12.52
CA ASN A 102 -16.62 18.50 13.92
C ASN A 102 -17.97 19.14 14.19
N ARG A 103 -18.91 18.30 14.63
CA ARG A 103 -20.17 18.72 15.20
C ARG A 103 -19.88 19.15 16.64
N SER A 104 -19.81 20.47 16.87
CA SER A 104 -19.92 21.10 18.19
C SER A 104 -20.84 22.32 18.08
#